data_AF-A0A2A9GEF4-F1
#
_entry.id   AF-A0A2A9GEF4-F1
#
_cell.length_a   1.000
_cell.length_b   1.000
_cell.length_c   1.000
_cell.angle_alpha   90.00
_cell.angle_beta   90.00
_cell.angle_gamma   90.00
#
_symmetry.space_group_name_H-M   'P 1'
#
loop_
_entity.id
_entity.type
_entity.pdbx_description
1 polymer ?
#
loop_
_entity_poly.entity_id
_entity_poly.type
_entity_poly.pdbx_seq_one_letter_code
_entity_poly.pdbx_strand_id
1 'polypeptide(L)'
;MIQTRFLSGQGLGNQLWTYAAARGIAEHLGRPHVVTGRDVFKGAEFLDIDFGEDPEPDAPVARFNEALFYDPELKYFSSSYDIRTEHLPPRVQLDGLFQSERYFHGREMELKNWIRPNASVLSAAERYRDVGVLNLRGGEYKRHKALILPRSYWDMAVDLLRRKVGATEILVVTDDPSYARAFLPEFPVLEGGVAECYAALMGAKALAVSNSSFSYFPIKTRGDRPFVIAPEHWARYGHPARRWAMPANLYRDWHWLSPTGELRSHKECRDAAEADANWYEAEFSVRIPPSMGIGLPRIRFIPAGLKRPIKRAAARLFPTRIG
;
A
#
# COMPACT_ATOMS: atom_id res chain seq x y z
N MET A 1 8.36 -10.05 23.04
CA MET A 1 7.02 -9.70 22.50
C MET A 1 7.17 -8.50 21.58
N ILE A 2 6.66 -8.62 20.35
CA ILE A 2 6.57 -7.56 19.35
C ILE A 2 5.09 -7.17 19.25
N GLN A 3 4.79 -5.88 19.43
CA GLN A 3 3.44 -5.37 19.42
C GLN A 3 3.19 -4.51 18.17
N THR A 4 2.05 -4.73 17.52
CA THR A 4 1.46 -3.84 16.52
C THR A 4 0.20 -3.20 17.09
N ARG A 5 -0.06 -1.94 16.72
CA ARG A 5 -1.31 -1.27 17.04
C ARG A 5 -2.01 -0.80 15.77
N PHE A 6 -3.25 -1.24 15.56
CA PHE A 6 -4.10 -0.64 14.54
C PHE A 6 -4.63 0.72 15.00
N LEU A 7 -4.59 1.69 14.09
CA LEU A 7 -4.97 3.07 14.37
C LEU A 7 -6.26 3.46 13.66
N SER A 8 -7.11 4.25 14.33
CA SER A 8 -8.29 4.84 13.70
C SER A 8 -7.87 5.75 12.54
N GLY A 9 -8.52 5.59 11.39
CA GLY A 9 -8.17 6.31 10.15
C GLY A 9 -7.12 5.63 9.28
N GLN A 10 -6.37 4.64 9.79
CA GLN A 10 -5.38 3.88 9.01
C GLN A 10 -6.07 3.09 7.88
N GLY A 11 -5.55 3.13 6.66
CA GLY A 11 -6.04 2.31 5.55
C GLY A 11 -5.79 0.82 5.77
N LEU A 12 -6.63 -0.06 5.20
CA LEU A 12 -6.48 -1.52 5.37
C LEU A 12 -5.10 -2.02 4.89
N GLY A 13 -4.60 -1.51 3.76
CA GLY A 13 -3.25 -1.87 3.29
C GLY A 13 -2.16 -1.57 4.32
N ASN A 14 -2.23 -0.42 4.98
CA ASN A 14 -1.28 -0.06 6.04
C ASN A 14 -1.46 -0.92 7.29
N GLN A 15 -2.70 -1.25 7.69
CA GLN A 15 -2.96 -2.18 8.80
C GLN A 15 -2.30 -3.54 8.53
N LEU A 16 -2.51 -4.09 7.33
CA LEU A 16 -1.93 -5.38 6.94
C LEU A 16 -0.40 -5.33 6.86
N TRP A 17 0.20 -4.22 6.39
CA TRP A 17 1.66 -4.05 6.39
C TRP A 17 2.24 -4.03 7.79
N THR A 18 1.69 -3.21 8.68
CA THR A 18 2.17 -3.15 10.08
C THR A 18 1.96 -4.47 10.81
N TYR A 19 0.93 -5.24 10.45
CA TYR A 19 0.68 -6.58 10.98
C TYR A 19 1.71 -7.59 10.46
N ALA A 20 1.84 -7.72 9.14
CA ALA A 20 2.68 -8.74 8.51
C ALA A 20 4.17 -8.49 8.77
N ALA A 21 4.62 -7.24 8.74
CA ALA A 21 6.02 -6.90 9.02
C ALA A 21 6.38 -7.21 10.48
N ALA A 22 5.53 -6.81 11.42
CA ALA A 22 5.73 -7.11 12.83
C ALA A 22 5.69 -8.61 13.11
N ARG A 23 4.82 -9.36 12.42
CA ARG A 23 4.78 -10.82 12.50
C ARG A 23 6.07 -11.45 11.98
N GLY A 24 6.56 -11.02 10.81
CA GLY A 24 7.84 -11.48 10.25
C GLY A 24 9.02 -11.19 11.18
N ILE A 25 9.10 -9.98 11.73
CA ILE A 25 10.11 -9.59 12.74
C ILE A 25 9.98 -10.45 14.01
N ALA A 26 8.77 -10.69 14.49
CA ALA A 26 8.52 -11.49 15.68
C ALA A 26 8.99 -12.94 15.49
N GLU A 27 8.65 -13.55 14.36
CA GLU A 27 9.09 -14.91 14.02
C GLU A 27 10.61 -14.98 13.81
N HIS A 28 11.22 -13.96 13.20
CA HIS A 28 12.68 -13.88 13.05
C HIS A 28 13.39 -13.80 14.40
N LEU A 29 12.88 -12.99 15.33
CA LEU A 29 13.45 -12.81 16.67
C LEU A 29 13.03 -13.91 17.68
N GLY A 30 12.19 -14.87 17.28
CA GLY A 30 11.66 -15.92 18.16
C GLY A 30 10.78 -15.37 19.29
N ARG A 31 9.99 -14.33 19.02
CA ARG A 31 9.17 -13.62 20.02
C ARG A 31 7.67 -13.72 19.69
N PRO A 32 6.78 -13.68 20.69
CA PRO A 32 5.34 -13.56 20.45
C PRO A 32 5.00 -12.26 19.72
N HIS A 33 4.07 -12.31 18.77
CA HIS A 33 3.46 -11.15 18.11
C HIS A 33 2.09 -10.87 18.74
N VAL A 34 1.82 -9.61 19.07
CA VAL A 34 0.56 -9.17 19.68
C VAL A 34 0.01 -7.98 18.92
N VAL A 35 -1.30 -7.99 18.65
CA VAL A 35 -2.00 -6.93 17.93
C VAL A 35 -3.06 -6.29 18.83
N THR A 36 -2.95 -4.97 18.97
CA THR A 36 -3.91 -4.11 19.69
C THR A 36 -4.72 -3.25 18.73
N GLY A 37 -5.85 -2.70 19.19
CA GLY A 37 -6.77 -1.94 18.33
C GLY A 37 -7.63 -2.83 17.42
N ARG A 38 -8.05 -3.99 17.93
CA ARG A 38 -8.82 -4.99 17.15
C ARG A 38 -10.16 -4.42 16.65
N ASP A 39 -10.76 -3.53 17.44
CA ASP A 39 -12.02 -2.83 17.18
C ASP A 39 -11.98 -1.92 15.94
N VAL A 40 -10.79 -1.46 15.53
CA VAL A 40 -10.62 -0.61 14.34
C VAL A 40 -10.05 -1.35 13.12
N PHE A 41 -9.95 -2.69 13.18
CA PHE A 41 -9.46 -3.48 12.05
C PHE A 41 -10.47 -3.46 10.89
N LYS A 42 -10.07 -2.92 9.74
CA LYS A 42 -10.95 -2.74 8.57
C LYS A 42 -11.25 -4.03 7.82
N GLY A 43 -10.49 -5.09 8.08
CA GLY A 43 -10.66 -6.40 7.44
C GLY A 43 -11.50 -7.38 8.26
N ALA A 44 -12.03 -6.99 9.43
CA ALA A 44 -12.60 -7.93 10.41
C ALA A 44 -13.74 -8.82 9.86
N GLU A 45 -14.50 -8.34 8.87
CA GLU A 45 -15.62 -9.09 8.28
C GLU A 45 -15.17 -10.16 7.26
N PHE A 46 -13.95 -10.07 6.72
CA PHE A 46 -13.55 -10.88 5.57
C PHE A 46 -12.11 -11.39 5.58
N LEU A 47 -11.28 -10.96 6.53
CA LEU A 47 -9.92 -11.44 6.76
C LEU A 47 -9.83 -12.01 8.17
N ASP A 48 -9.29 -13.21 8.25
CA ASP A 48 -8.85 -13.87 9.46
C ASP A 48 -7.34 -13.65 9.65
N ILE A 49 -7.00 -13.07 10.80
CA ILE A 49 -5.63 -12.79 11.26
C ILE A 49 -5.51 -13.19 12.72
N ASP A 50 -4.31 -13.59 13.13
CA ASP A 50 -4.04 -13.90 14.53
C ASP A 50 -3.65 -12.63 15.28
N PHE A 51 -4.43 -12.26 16.28
CA PHE A 51 -4.12 -11.09 17.09
C PHE A 51 -3.10 -11.37 18.21
N GLY A 52 -2.78 -12.64 18.45
CA GLY A 52 -1.94 -13.08 19.56
C GLY A 52 -2.50 -12.72 20.94
N GLU A 53 -1.77 -13.12 21.97
CA GLU A 53 -2.05 -12.79 23.36
C GLU A 53 -0.76 -12.30 24.02
N ASP A 54 -0.86 -11.23 24.83
CA ASP A 54 0.28 -10.76 25.60
C ASP A 54 0.42 -11.63 26.86
N PRO A 55 1.54 -12.35 27.04
CA PRO A 55 1.75 -13.15 28.25
C PRO A 55 1.93 -12.30 29.51
N GLU A 56 2.24 -11.00 29.38
CA GLU A 56 2.50 -10.09 30.50
C GLU A 56 1.85 -8.72 30.24
N PRO A 57 0.51 -8.60 30.29
CA PRO A 57 -0.22 -7.39 29.87
C PRO A 57 0.13 -6.13 30.67
N ASP A 58 0.59 -6.28 31.91
CA ASP A 58 0.95 -5.18 32.81
C ASP A 58 2.43 -4.76 32.68
N ALA A 59 3.25 -5.52 31.96
CA ALA A 59 4.68 -5.23 31.82
C ALA A 59 4.92 -4.10 30.80
N PRO A 60 5.89 -3.19 31.07
CA PRO A 60 6.14 -2.05 30.22
C PRO A 60 6.53 -2.45 28.79
N VAL A 61 6.04 -1.67 27.82
CA VAL A 61 6.32 -1.88 26.39
C VAL A 61 7.07 -0.66 25.84
N ALA A 62 8.29 -0.88 25.37
CA ALA A 62 9.07 0.16 24.71
C ALA A 62 8.41 0.58 23.39
N ARG A 63 8.75 1.76 22.87
CA ARG A 63 8.31 2.19 21.54
C ARG A 63 9.46 2.26 20.56
N PHE A 64 9.24 1.72 19.37
CA PHE A 64 10.13 1.85 18.22
C PHE A 64 9.40 2.57 17.11
N ASN A 65 10.03 3.62 16.56
CA ASN A 65 9.50 4.33 15.40
C ASN A 65 10.40 4.04 14.20
N GLU A 66 9.82 3.52 13.13
CA GLU A 66 10.51 3.33 11.85
C GLU A 66 11.15 4.64 11.39
N ALA A 67 12.33 4.55 10.77
CA ALA A 67 12.96 5.70 10.12
C ALA A 67 12.10 6.19 8.95
N LEU A 68 11.79 7.49 8.96
CA LEU A 68 11.13 8.19 7.86
C LEU A 68 11.94 9.43 7.51
N PHE A 69 12.14 9.66 6.21
CA PHE A 69 12.97 10.74 5.69
C PHE A 69 12.10 11.74 4.94
N TYR A 70 12.04 13.00 5.39
CA TYR A 70 11.33 14.02 4.64
C TYR A 70 12.22 14.57 3.53
N ASP A 71 11.96 14.17 2.28
CA ASP A 71 12.61 14.71 1.10
C ASP A 71 11.97 16.06 0.72
N PRO A 72 12.69 17.19 0.83
CA PRO A 72 12.15 18.51 0.51
C PRO A 72 11.94 18.74 -0.99
N GLU A 73 12.70 18.07 -1.86
CA GLU A 73 12.55 18.16 -3.31
C GLU A 73 11.29 17.43 -3.76
N LEU A 74 11.07 16.21 -3.25
CA LEU A 74 9.87 15.44 -3.54
C LEU A 74 8.65 15.89 -2.73
N LYS A 75 8.86 16.66 -1.65
CA LYS A 75 7.85 17.02 -0.64
C LYS A 75 7.11 15.77 -0.14
N TYR A 76 7.87 14.75 0.23
CA TYR A 76 7.35 13.44 0.62
C TYR A 76 8.15 12.82 1.76
N PHE A 77 7.51 11.95 2.52
CA PHE A 77 8.21 11.09 3.47
C PHE A 77 8.59 9.79 2.77
N SER A 78 9.89 9.56 2.65
CA SER A 78 10.49 8.31 2.21
C SER A 78 10.65 7.34 3.37
N SER A 79 10.61 6.05 3.05
CA SER A 79 10.81 4.93 3.95
C SER A 79 11.52 3.81 3.20
N SER A 80 12.47 3.18 3.88
CA SER A 80 13.21 2.01 3.46
C SER A 80 13.12 0.93 4.55
N TYR A 81 13.79 -0.21 4.35
CA TYR A 81 13.93 -1.18 5.42
C TYR A 81 14.86 -0.63 6.52
N ASP A 82 14.35 -0.62 7.75
CA ASP A 82 15.04 -0.10 8.93
C ASP A 82 15.79 -1.24 9.66
N ILE A 83 17.11 -1.29 9.45
CA ILE A 83 18.00 -2.31 10.03
C ILE A 83 17.97 -2.33 11.57
N ARG A 84 17.51 -1.27 12.23
CA ARG A 84 17.40 -1.23 13.70
C ARG A 84 16.34 -2.20 14.22
N THR A 85 15.44 -2.68 13.35
CA THR A 85 14.48 -3.74 13.68
C THR A 85 15.13 -5.10 13.99
N GLU A 86 16.39 -5.31 13.60
CA GLU A 86 17.17 -6.51 13.97
C GLU A 86 17.56 -6.52 15.46
N HIS A 87 17.58 -5.35 16.11
CA HIS A 87 18.05 -5.19 17.49
C HIS A 87 17.03 -4.45 18.34
N LEU A 88 15.90 -5.12 18.60
CA LEU A 88 14.78 -4.56 19.35
C LEU A 88 14.81 -4.94 20.84
N PRO A 89 14.36 -4.03 21.75
CA PRO A 89 14.11 -4.37 23.14
C PRO A 89 13.16 -5.58 23.30
N PRO A 90 13.24 -6.34 24.41
CA PRO A 90 12.45 -7.57 24.57
C PRO A 90 10.94 -7.41 24.39
N ARG A 91 10.39 -6.27 24.84
CA ARG A 91 8.98 -5.88 24.72
C ARG A 91 8.90 -4.53 24.02
N VAL A 92 8.39 -4.51 22.79
CA VAL A 92 8.37 -3.29 21.97
C VAL A 92 7.12 -3.19 21.09
N GLN A 93 6.57 -1.99 20.99
CA GLN A 93 5.56 -1.62 19.99
C GLN A 93 6.23 -0.99 18.78
N LEU A 94 5.88 -1.48 17.59
CA LEU A 94 6.35 -0.97 16.31
C LEU A 94 5.35 0.07 15.76
N ASP A 95 5.83 1.30 15.59
CA ASP A 95 5.10 2.42 15.00
C ASP A 95 5.78 2.87 13.70
N GLY A 96 5.09 2.82 12.56
CA GLY A 96 5.69 3.07 11.25
C GLY A 96 4.83 2.63 10.08
N LEU A 97 5.40 2.64 8.89
CA LEU A 97 4.79 2.13 7.66
C LEU A 97 5.13 0.65 7.46
N PHE A 98 6.38 0.27 7.69
CA PHE A 98 6.93 -1.09 7.59
C PHE A 98 6.60 -1.79 6.28
N GLN A 99 6.71 -1.07 5.15
CA GLN A 99 6.23 -1.56 3.85
C GLN A 99 7.28 -2.28 3.02
N SER A 100 8.41 -2.69 3.61
CA SER A 100 9.43 -3.46 2.90
C SER A 100 9.23 -4.97 3.08
N GLU A 101 9.35 -5.73 2.00
CA GLU A 101 9.34 -7.21 2.08
C GLU A 101 10.49 -7.76 2.93
N ARG A 102 11.56 -6.99 3.14
CA ARG A 102 12.70 -7.41 3.98
C ARG A 102 12.28 -7.71 5.42
N TYR A 103 11.22 -7.09 5.93
CA TYR A 103 10.68 -7.38 7.27
C TYR A 103 10.04 -8.77 7.38
N PHE A 104 9.84 -9.49 6.28
CA PHE A 104 9.36 -10.87 6.31
C PHE A 104 10.49 -11.89 6.46
N HIS A 105 11.77 -11.47 6.40
CA HIS A 105 12.93 -12.35 6.56
C HIS A 105 12.87 -13.62 5.68
N GLY A 106 12.42 -13.49 4.44
CA GLY A 106 12.30 -14.60 3.48
C GLY A 106 11.04 -15.45 3.60
N ARG A 107 10.07 -15.03 4.43
CA ARG A 107 8.79 -15.72 4.68
C ARG A 107 7.64 -15.17 3.84
N GLU A 108 7.90 -14.58 2.68
CA GLU A 108 6.84 -14.03 1.81
C GLU A 108 5.76 -15.07 1.48
N MET A 109 6.15 -16.32 1.30
CA MET A 109 5.22 -17.42 1.00
C MET A 109 4.31 -17.78 2.18
N GLU A 110 4.63 -17.35 3.40
CA GLU A 110 3.83 -17.57 4.61
C GLU A 110 2.75 -16.50 4.79
N LEU A 111 2.80 -15.38 4.05
CA LEU A 111 1.80 -14.32 4.12
C LEU A 111 0.35 -14.82 3.99
N LYS A 112 0.14 -15.82 3.11
CA LYS A 112 -1.17 -16.47 2.91
C LYS A 112 -1.69 -17.24 4.12
N ASN A 113 -0.80 -17.63 5.05
CA ASN A 113 -1.15 -18.27 6.31
C ASN A 113 -1.43 -17.22 7.40
N TRP A 114 -0.78 -16.06 7.31
CA TRP A 114 -0.93 -14.97 8.29
C TRP A 114 -2.17 -14.11 8.06
N ILE A 115 -2.56 -13.93 6.79
CA ILE A 115 -3.72 -13.13 6.37
C ILE A 115 -4.60 -14.00 5.48
N ARG A 116 -5.69 -14.51 6.05
CA ARG A 116 -6.55 -15.50 5.42
C ARG A 116 -7.91 -14.91 5.05
N PRO A 117 -8.23 -14.74 3.76
CA PRO A 117 -9.58 -14.37 3.37
C PRO A 117 -10.58 -15.47 3.71
N ASN A 118 -11.81 -15.09 4.05
CA ASN A 118 -12.88 -16.04 4.26
C ASN A 118 -13.34 -16.71 2.94
N ALA A 119 -14.14 -17.77 3.04
CA ALA A 119 -14.63 -18.52 1.89
C ALA A 119 -15.42 -17.66 0.88
N SER A 120 -16.11 -16.60 1.34
CA SER A 120 -16.83 -15.69 0.45
C SER A 120 -15.90 -14.89 -0.45
N VAL A 121 -14.78 -14.39 0.08
CA VAL A 121 -13.78 -13.67 -0.72
C VAL A 121 -13.08 -14.61 -1.70
N LEU A 122 -12.73 -15.82 -1.25
CA LEU A 122 -12.12 -16.83 -2.11
C LEU A 122 -13.07 -17.22 -3.26
N SER A 123 -14.34 -17.47 -2.97
CA SER A 123 -15.34 -17.76 -4.01
C SER A 123 -15.59 -16.58 -4.94
N ALA A 124 -15.57 -15.35 -4.42
CA ALA A 124 -15.74 -14.14 -5.23
C ALA A 124 -14.56 -13.92 -6.19
N ALA A 125 -13.33 -14.25 -5.75
CA ALA A 125 -12.10 -14.11 -6.54
C ALA A 125 -12.16 -14.96 -7.83
N GLU A 126 -12.81 -16.13 -7.79
CA GLU A 126 -12.97 -17.01 -8.96
C GLU A 126 -13.66 -16.34 -10.16
N ARG A 127 -14.45 -15.28 -9.93
CA ARG A 127 -15.14 -14.50 -10.98
C ARG A 127 -14.19 -13.63 -11.79
N TYR A 128 -12.97 -13.38 -11.29
CA TYR A 128 -12.03 -12.43 -11.87
C TYR A 128 -10.81 -13.10 -12.53
N ARG A 129 -10.80 -14.44 -12.61
CA ARG A 129 -9.67 -15.26 -13.08
C ARG A 129 -9.19 -14.93 -14.49
N ASP A 130 -10.09 -14.49 -15.36
CA ASP A 130 -9.80 -14.14 -16.75
C ASP A 130 -9.74 -12.63 -17.00
N VAL A 131 -9.93 -11.82 -15.96
CA VAL A 131 -10.06 -10.36 -16.05
C VAL A 131 -8.73 -9.67 -15.73
N GLY A 132 -8.31 -8.73 -16.58
CA GLY A 132 -7.25 -7.79 -16.25
C GLY A 132 -7.77 -6.67 -15.34
N VAL A 133 -7.10 -6.39 -14.23
CA VAL A 133 -7.57 -5.42 -13.23
C VAL A 133 -6.69 -4.17 -13.19
N LEU A 134 -7.32 -3.00 -13.26
CA LEU A 134 -6.68 -1.71 -12.99
C LEU A 134 -7.04 -1.26 -11.57
N ASN A 135 -6.08 -1.30 -10.64
CA ASN A 135 -6.27 -0.80 -9.28
C ASN A 135 -6.05 0.72 -9.22
N LEU A 136 -7.04 1.50 -9.66
CA LEU A 136 -6.99 2.96 -9.67
C LEU A 136 -7.27 3.52 -8.27
N ARG A 137 -6.40 4.39 -7.77
CA ARG A 137 -6.66 5.13 -6.52
C ARG A 137 -7.22 6.52 -6.81
N GLY A 138 -8.36 6.83 -6.21
CA GLY A 138 -8.96 8.16 -6.21
C GLY A 138 -9.06 8.69 -4.79
N GLY A 139 -10.26 9.11 -4.37
CA GLY A 139 -10.56 9.43 -2.98
C GLY A 139 -9.62 10.50 -2.43
N GLU A 140 -9.02 10.23 -1.26
CA GLU A 140 -8.12 11.18 -0.59
C GLU A 140 -6.83 11.47 -1.39
N TYR A 141 -6.40 10.56 -2.27
CA TYR A 141 -5.21 10.78 -3.10
C TYR A 141 -5.41 11.94 -4.08
N LYS A 142 -6.65 12.30 -4.44
CA LYS A 142 -6.91 13.46 -5.31
C LYS A 142 -6.47 14.79 -4.69
N ARG A 143 -6.30 14.84 -3.36
CA ARG A 143 -5.71 16.00 -2.64
C ARG A 143 -4.19 16.06 -2.77
N HIS A 144 -3.56 14.93 -3.09
CA HIS A 144 -2.13 14.76 -3.26
C HIS A 144 -1.84 14.38 -4.71
N LYS A 145 -1.98 15.35 -5.63
CA LYS A 145 -1.87 15.13 -7.08
C LYS A 145 -0.60 14.37 -7.51
N ALA A 146 0.50 14.53 -6.79
CA ALA A 146 1.75 13.81 -7.05
C ALA A 146 1.67 12.28 -6.86
N LEU A 147 0.67 11.78 -6.11
CA LEU A 147 0.42 10.34 -5.93
C LEU A 147 -0.47 9.75 -7.03
N ILE A 148 -1.25 10.58 -7.73
CA ILE A 148 -2.15 10.15 -8.80
C ILE A 148 -1.32 9.89 -10.06
N LEU A 149 -1.48 8.69 -10.62
CA LEU A 149 -0.80 8.30 -11.85
C LEU A 149 -1.45 8.97 -13.07
N PRO A 150 -0.64 9.45 -14.03
CA PRO A 150 -1.16 10.08 -15.24
C PRO A 150 -1.90 9.06 -16.11
N ARG A 151 -2.77 9.55 -16.98
CA ARG A 151 -3.54 8.73 -17.93
C ARG A 151 -2.62 7.84 -18.78
N SER A 152 -1.47 8.37 -19.20
CA SER A 152 -0.47 7.64 -19.98
C SER A 152 0.05 6.36 -19.30
N TYR A 153 0.17 6.34 -17.96
CA TYR A 153 0.54 5.12 -17.24
C TYR A 153 -0.49 4.01 -17.46
N TRP A 154 -1.78 4.35 -17.36
CA TRP A 154 -2.88 3.39 -17.48
C TRP A 154 -3.02 2.89 -18.92
N ASP A 155 -2.90 3.78 -19.91
CA ASP A 155 -2.97 3.40 -21.33
C ASP A 155 -1.84 2.41 -21.66
N MET A 156 -0.59 2.73 -21.27
CA MET A 156 0.55 1.83 -21.47
C MET A 156 0.40 0.49 -20.72
N ALA A 157 -0.15 0.53 -19.50
CA ALA A 157 -0.35 -0.67 -18.71
C ALA A 157 -1.42 -1.59 -19.33
N VAL A 158 -2.56 -1.05 -19.79
CA VAL A 158 -3.60 -1.82 -20.50
C VAL A 158 -3.04 -2.48 -21.75
N ASP A 159 -2.25 -1.74 -22.52
CA ASP A 159 -1.55 -2.23 -23.69
C ASP A 159 -0.63 -3.43 -23.36
N LEU A 160 0.13 -3.33 -22.27
CA LEU A 160 1.00 -4.41 -21.81
C LEU A 160 0.21 -5.62 -21.29
N LEU A 161 -0.88 -5.40 -20.54
CA LEU A 161 -1.76 -6.48 -20.08
C LEU A 161 -2.36 -7.25 -21.27
N ARG A 162 -2.81 -6.55 -22.31
CA ARG A 162 -3.31 -7.17 -23.54
C ARG A 162 -2.21 -7.95 -24.27
N ARG A 163 -1.06 -7.33 -24.53
CA ARG A 163 0.02 -7.92 -25.34
C ARG A 163 0.75 -9.07 -24.65
N LYS A 164 0.99 -8.99 -23.33
CA LYS A 164 1.83 -9.95 -22.60
C LYS A 164 1.06 -11.15 -22.07
N VAL A 165 -0.20 -10.98 -21.69
CA VAL A 165 -0.99 -12.03 -21.03
C VAL A 165 -2.37 -12.25 -21.65
N GLY A 166 -2.70 -11.55 -22.74
CA GLY A 166 -3.98 -11.71 -23.42
C GLY A 166 -5.18 -11.36 -22.53
N ALA A 167 -5.06 -10.30 -21.71
CA ALA A 167 -6.18 -9.80 -20.93
C ALA A 167 -7.11 -8.98 -21.84
N THR A 168 -8.16 -9.63 -22.37
CA THR A 168 -9.13 -9.00 -23.28
C THR A 168 -10.12 -8.12 -22.50
N GLU A 169 -10.60 -8.61 -21.36
CA GLU A 169 -11.48 -7.90 -20.45
C GLU A 169 -10.67 -7.12 -19.42
N ILE A 170 -11.05 -5.86 -19.22
CA ILE A 170 -10.40 -4.95 -18.27
C ILE A 170 -11.45 -4.39 -17.32
N LEU A 171 -11.17 -4.44 -16.02
CA LEU A 171 -12.03 -3.93 -14.95
C LEU A 171 -11.26 -2.95 -14.06
N VAL A 172 -11.86 -1.80 -13.76
CA VAL A 172 -11.29 -0.84 -12.80
C VAL A 172 -11.79 -1.13 -11.40
N VAL A 173 -10.85 -1.34 -10.47
CA VAL A 173 -11.09 -1.50 -9.03
C VAL A 173 -10.58 -0.24 -8.33
N THR A 174 -11.43 0.45 -7.59
CA THR A 174 -11.11 1.75 -7.01
C THR A 174 -11.84 2.03 -5.70
N ASP A 175 -11.33 2.97 -4.90
CA ASP A 175 -12.04 3.57 -3.78
C ASP A 175 -12.94 4.75 -4.18
N ASP A 176 -12.93 5.15 -5.45
CA ASP A 176 -13.70 6.29 -5.97
C ASP A 176 -14.29 6.00 -7.36
N PRO A 177 -15.43 5.29 -7.43
CA PRO A 177 -16.03 4.88 -8.70
C PRO A 177 -16.43 6.05 -9.62
N SER A 178 -16.82 7.19 -9.04
CA SER A 178 -17.15 8.39 -9.78
C SER A 178 -15.93 8.99 -10.48
N TYR A 179 -14.77 9.02 -9.79
CA TYR A 179 -13.53 9.43 -10.41
C TYR A 179 -13.08 8.47 -11.51
N ALA A 180 -13.14 7.16 -11.26
CA ALA A 180 -12.76 6.15 -12.24
C ALA A 180 -13.57 6.28 -13.54
N ARG A 181 -14.90 6.41 -13.45
CA ARG A 181 -15.75 6.62 -14.63
C ARG A 181 -15.44 7.89 -15.41
N ALA A 182 -14.98 8.94 -14.74
CA ALA A 182 -14.60 10.19 -15.41
C ALA A 182 -13.20 10.10 -16.04
N PHE A 183 -12.29 9.31 -15.45
CA PHE A 183 -10.88 9.26 -15.83
C PHE A 183 -10.57 8.16 -16.87
N LEU A 184 -11.24 7.02 -16.74
CA LEU A 184 -11.16 5.85 -17.62
C LEU A 184 -12.58 5.42 -18.05
N PRO A 185 -13.32 6.27 -18.78
CA PRO A 185 -14.73 6.01 -19.14
C PRO A 185 -14.94 4.75 -20.00
N GLU A 186 -13.90 4.28 -20.67
CA GLU A 186 -13.95 3.12 -21.55
C GLU A 186 -13.95 1.75 -20.83
N PHE A 187 -13.67 1.73 -19.53
CA PHE A 187 -13.62 0.49 -18.76
C PHE A 187 -14.73 0.42 -17.71
N PRO A 188 -15.35 -0.76 -17.51
CA PRO A 188 -16.27 -0.96 -16.40
C PRO A 188 -15.56 -0.70 -15.07
N VAL A 189 -16.32 -0.18 -14.11
CA VAL A 189 -15.85 0.09 -12.75
C VAL A 189 -16.59 -0.82 -11.79
N LEU A 190 -15.86 -1.52 -10.94
CA LEU A 190 -16.43 -2.41 -9.94
C LEU A 190 -17.29 -1.63 -8.94
N GLU A 191 -18.56 -2.00 -8.83
CA GLU A 191 -19.46 -1.54 -7.78
C GLU A 191 -19.40 -2.52 -6.61
N GLY A 192 -18.65 -2.18 -5.56
CA GLY A 192 -18.46 -3.09 -4.44
C GLY A 192 -17.82 -2.45 -3.22
N GLY A 193 -17.89 -3.16 -2.10
CA GLY A 193 -17.19 -2.81 -0.87
C GLY A 193 -15.71 -3.24 -0.89
N VAL A 194 -15.01 -2.98 0.21
CA VAL A 194 -13.58 -3.33 0.35
C VAL A 194 -13.32 -4.82 0.15
N ALA A 195 -14.20 -5.70 0.63
CA ALA A 195 -14.10 -7.14 0.46
C ALA A 195 -14.18 -7.56 -1.02
N GLU A 196 -15.07 -6.96 -1.81
CA GLU A 196 -15.21 -7.24 -3.24
C GLU A 196 -14.00 -6.70 -4.03
N CYS A 197 -13.52 -5.50 -3.68
CA CYS A 197 -12.27 -4.98 -4.24
C CYS A 197 -11.08 -5.90 -3.92
N TYR A 198 -11.03 -6.46 -2.70
CA TYR A 198 -9.99 -7.41 -2.30
C TYR A 198 -10.08 -8.70 -3.13
N ALA A 199 -11.29 -9.26 -3.29
CA ALA A 199 -11.55 -10.44 -4.11
C ALA A 199 -11.16 -10.22 -5.58
N ALA A 200 -11.49 -9.07 -6.16
CA ALA A 200 -11.13 -8.74 -7.54
C ALA A 200 -9.62 -8.70 -7.76
N LEU A 201 -8.86 -8.09 -6.84
CA LEU A 201 -7.40 -8.08 -6.90
C LEU A 201 -6.80 -9.49 -6.69
N MET A 202 -7.39 -10.25 -5.75
CA MET A 202 -6.98 -11.61 -5.45
C MET A 202 -7.31 -12.61 -6.56
N GLY A 203 -8.30 -12.34 -7.41
CA GLY A 203 -8.73 -13.22 -8.48
C GLY A 203 -8.19 -12.87 -9.86
N ALA A 204 -7.79 -11.61 -10.07
CA ALA A 204 -7.40 -11.08 -11.38
C ALA A 204 -6.37 -11.95 -12.12
N LYS A 205 -6.53 -12.05 -13.45
CA LYS A 205 -5.55 -12.68 -14.36
C LYS A 205 -4.20 -11.97 -14.32
N ALA A 206 -4.25 -10.65 -14.35
CA ALA A 206 -3.10 -9.76 -14.33
C ALA A 206 -3.54 -8.35 -13.91
N LEU A 207 -2.60 -7.55 -13.40
CA LEU A 207 -2.93 -6.30 -12.73
C LEU A 207 -2.03 -5.15 -13.16
N ALA A 208 -2.61 -3.95 -13.23
CA ALA A 208 -1.87 -2.69 -13.14
C ALA A 208 -2.30 -1.96 -11.87
N VAL A 209 -1.35 -1.49 -11.06
CA VAL A 209 -1.63 -0.97 -9.71
C VAL A 209 -1.24 0.49 -9.53
N SER A 210 -1.93 1.18 -8.65
CA SER A 210 -1.59 2.55 -8.24
C SER A 210 -0.46 2.58 -7.20
N ASN A 211 0.00 3.79 -6.82
CA ASN A 211 0.90 4.04 -5.69
C ASN A 211 0.21 3.77 -4.32
N SER A 212 -0.42 2.61 -4.16
CA SER A 212 -1.18 2.23 -2.98
C SER A 212 -0.74 0.87 -2.47
N SER A 213 -0.49 0.79 -1.17
CA SER A 213 -0.14 -0.47 -0.50
C SER A 213 -1.30 -1.46 -0.41
N PHE A 214 -2.54 -1.02 -0.69
CA PHE A 214 -3.74 -1.86 -0.58
C PHE A 214 -3.70 -3.09 -1.48
N SER A 215 -3.13 -2.98 -2.68
CA SER A 215 -3.06 -4.09 -3.64
C SER A 215 -2.06 -5.17 -3.26
N TYR A 216 -1.11 -4.87 -2.36
CA TYR A 216 -0.02 -5.80 -2.04
C TYR A 216 -0.52 -7.14 -1.52
N PHE A 217 -1.27 -7.13 -0.42
CA PHE A 217 -1.72 -8.36 0.23
C PHE A 217 -2.68 -9.21 -0.61
N PRO A 218 -3.76 -8.69 -1.22
CA PRO A 218 -4.63 -9.53 -2.05
C PRO A 218 -3.87 -10.20 -3.21
N ILE A 219 -2.78 -9.59 -3.70
CA ILE A 219 -1.92 -10.16 -4.74
C ILE A 219 -0.94 -11.19 -4.14
N LYS A 220 -0.26 -10.87 -3.04
CA LYS A 220 0.86 -11.68 -2.51
C LYS A 220 0.42 -12.83 -1.60
N THR A 221 -0.83 -12.86 -1.16
CA THR A 221 -1.40 -14.01 -0.42
C THR A 221 -2.03 -15.06 -1.34
N ARG A 222 -1.89 -14.91 -2.66
CA ARG A 222 -2.35 -15.89 -3.65
C ARG A 222 -1.45 -17.13 -3.71
N GLY A 223 -1.97 -18.22 -4.28
CA GLY A 223 -1.19 -19.43 -4.54
C GLY A 223 -0.30 -19.32 -5.79
N ASP A 224 -0.71 -18.50 -6.75
CA ASP A 224 -0.01 -18.20 -7.99
C ASP A 224 0.70 -16.83 -7.95
N ARG A 225 1.46 -16.52 -8.99
CA ARG A 225 2.15 -15.22 -9.16
C ARG A 225 1.63 -14.55 -10.43
N PRO A 226 0.59 -13.70 -10.34
CA PRO A 226 0.03 -13.04 -11.52
C PRO A 226 1.03 -12.02 -12.10
N PHE A 227 0.83 -11.66 -13.37
CA PHE A 227 1.61 -10.59 -13.99
C PHE A 227 1.13 -9.23 -13.44
N VAL A 228 2.01 -8.52 -12.72
CA VAL A 228 1.70 -7.23 -12.08
C VAL A 228 2.58 -6.13 -12.66
N ILE A 229 1.94 -5.02 -13.05
CA ILE A 229 2.57 -3.77 -13.46
C ILE A 229 2.35 -2.73 -12.37
N ALA A 230 3.43 -2.18 -11.82
CA ALA A 230 3.45 -1.11 -10.85
C ALA A 230 4.20 0.11 -11.41
N PRO A 231 3.94 1.33 -10.91
CA PRO A 231 4.67 2.52 -11.32
C PRO A 231 6.10 2.51 -10.78
N GLU A 232 7.08 2.69 -11.66
CA GLU A 232 8.46 2.99 -11.27
C GLU A 232 8.53 4.30 -10.46
N HIS A 233 9.50 4.42 -9.54
CA HIS A 233 9.63 5.58 -8.64
C HIS A 233 8.37 5.79 -7.81
N TRP A 234 7.92 4.72 -7.14
CA TRP A 234 6.69 4.67 -6.34
C TRP A 234 6.46 5.96 -5.54
N ALA A 235 5.22 6.45 -5.57
CA ALA A 235 4.74 7.74 -5.04
C ALA A 235 5.21 9.02 -5.79
N ARG A 236 6.19 8.96 -6.70
CA ARG A 236 6.68 10.11 -7.50
C ARG A 236 6.93 9.75 -8.97
N TYR A 237 6.03 8.95 -9.53
CA TYR A 237 6.04 8.57 -10.94
C TYR A 237 6.13 9.78 -11.87
N GLY A 238 7.12 9.80 -12.76
CA GLY A 238 7.34 10.89 -13.72
C GLY A 238 7.97 12.16 -13.14
N HIS A 239 8.38 12.16 -11.87
CA HIS A 239 9.10 13.29 -11.29
C HIS A 239 10.51 13.44 -11.91
N PRO A 240 10.98 14.66 -12.21
CA PRO A 240 12.30 14.89 -12.82
C PRO A 240 13.49 14.30 -12.04
N ALA A 241 13.37 14.21 -10.71
CA ALA A 241 14.40 13.60 -9.86
C ALA A 241 14.63 12.11 -10.14
N ARG A 242 13.61 11.39 -10.68
CA ARG A 242 13.69 9.95 -10.99
C ARG A 242 14.24 9.10 -9.84
N ARG A 243 13.84 9.43 -8.61
CA ARG A 243 14.19 8.69 -7.39
C ARG A 243 13.01 7.87 -6.91
N TRP A 244 13.29 6.70 -6.33
CA TRP A 244 12.35 5.95 -5.52
C TRP A 244 12.01 6.77 -4.27
N ALA A 245 10.85 7.43 -4.31
CA ALA A 245 10.36 8.17 -3.14
C ALA A 245 9.99 7.25 -1.98
N MET A 246 9.76 5.96 -2.27
CA MET A 246 9.56 4.91 -1.29
C MET A 246 10.33 3.65 -1.70
N PRO A 247 11.62 3.55 -1.40
CA PRO A 247 12.40 2.34 -1.68
C PRO A 247 11.80 1.09 -1.04
N ALA A 248 11.13 1.22 0.11
CA ALA A 248 10.42 0.12 0.78
C ALA A 248 9.37 -0.54 -0.13
N ASN A 249 8.74 0.20 -1.04
CA ASN A 249 7.66 -0.30 -1.88
C ASN A 249 8.14 -1.00 -3.17
N LEU A 250 9.43 -1.32 -3.31
CA LEU A 250 9.92 -2.16 -4.41
C LEU A 250 9.72 -3.64 -4.07
N TYR A 251 8.66 -4.24 -4.61
CA TYR A 251 8.27 -5.63 -4.33
C TYR A 251 8.79 -6.65 -5.34
N ARG A 252 9.13 -7.85 -4.85
CA ARG A 252 9.48 -9.00 -5.69
C ARG A 252 8.29 -9.49 -6.50
N ASP A 253 8.61 -10.10 -7.64
CA ASP A 253 7.67 -10.64 -8.64
C ASP A 253 6.84 -9.58 -9.41
N TRP A 254 7.02 -8.29 -9.12
CA TRP A 254 6.34 -7.21 -9.82
C TRP A 254 7.22 -6.62 -10.93
N HIS A 255 6.55 -6.05 -11.94
CA HIS A 255 7.19 -5.30 -13.02
C HIS A 255 6.92 -3.81 -12.85
N TRP A 256 7.90 -2.98 -13.19
CA TRP A 256 7.94 -1.55 -12.93
C TRP A 256 7.91 -0.83 -14.26
N LEU A 257 6.78 -0.21 -14.56
CA LEU A 257 6.59 0.57 -15.77
C LEU A 257 7.19 1.95 -15.56
N SER A 258 8.02 2.41 -16.49
CA SER A 258 8.61 3.75 -16.46
C SER A 258 7.71 4.78 -17.17
N PRO A 259 7.91 6.08 -16.92
CA PRO A 259 7.23 7.15 -17.66
C PRO A 259 7.42 7.11 -19.19
N THR A 260 8.47 6.44 -19.67
CA THR A 260 8.76 6.28 -21.10
C THR A 260 8.20 4.98 -21.69
N GLY A 261 7.48 4.17 -20.91
CA GLY A 261 6.86 2.92 -21.34
C GLY A 261 7.77 1.70 -21.26
N GLU A 262 8.96 1.83 -20.68
CA GLU A 262 9.86 0.70 -20.43
C GLU A 262 9.36 -0.11 -19.24
N LEU A 263 9.26 -1.44 -19.39
CA LEU A 263 8.83 -2.34 -18.34
C LEU A 263 10.03 -3.10 -17.77
N ARG A 264 10.39 -2.81 -16.52
CA ARG A 264 11.54 -3.39 -15.84
C ARG A 264 11.13 -4.43 -14.81
N SER A 265 11.96 -5.44 -14.58
CA SER A 265 11.80 -6.37 -13.47
C SER A 265 12.26 -5.74 -12.15
N HIS A 266 11.83 -6.34 -11.03
CA HIS A 266 12.39 -6.00 -9.71
C HIS A 266 13.93 -6.00 -9.69
N LYS A 267 14.58 -6.96 -10.34
CA LYS A 267 16.06 -7.08 -10.36
C LYS A 267 16.71 -5.87 -11.02
N GLU A 268 16.12 -5.36 -12.09
CA GLU A 268 16.63 -4.19 -12.83
C GLU A 268 16.42 -2.88 -12.07
N CYS A 269 15.41 -2.81 -11.20
CA CYS A 269 15.13 -1.63 -10.38
C CYS A 269 15.83 -1.63 -9.01
N ARG A 270 16.24 -2.80 -8.51
CA ARG A 270 16.73 -2.99 -7.14
C ARG A 270 17.92 -2.10 -6.82
N ASP A 271 18.96 -2.15 -7.65
CA ASP A 271 20.21 -1.45 -7.34
C ASP A 271 20.00 0.08 -7.27
N ALA A 272 19.09 0.62 -8.10
CA ALA A 272 18.69 2.04 -8.04
C ALA A 272 17.89 2.36 -6.77
N ALA A 273 16.93 1.52 -6.39
CA ALA A 273 16.16 1.72 -5.15
C ALA A 273 17.03 1.59 -3.89
N GLU A 274 18.01 0.67 -3.89
CA GLU A 274 18.99 0.53 -2.82
C GLU A 274 19.93 1.73 -2.74
N ALA A 275 20.37 2.27 -3.88
CA ALA A 275 21.14 3.51 -3.92
C ALA A 275 20.36 4.68 -3.32
N ASP A 276 19.08 4.85 -3.68
CA ASP A 276 18.20 5.87 -3.08
C ASP A 276 17.99 5.65 -1.57
N ALA A 277 17.79 4.40 -1.14
CA ALA A 277 17.67 4.07 0.29
C ALA A 277 18.93 4.44 1.07
N ASN A 278 20.12 4.08 0.55
CA ASN A 278 21.40 4.42 1.17
C ASN A 278 21.64 5.93 1.19
N TRP A 279 21.25 6.65 0.13
CA TRP A 279 21.31 8.10 0.06
C TRP A 279 20.43 8.75 1.13
N TYR A 280 19.20 8.27 1.35
CA TYR A 280 18.34 8.78 2.42
C TYR A 280 18.98 8.59 3.81
N GLU A 281 19.56 7.42 4.08
CA GLU A 281 20.24 7.16 5.36
C GLU A 281 21.50 8.03 5.56
N ALA A 282 22.24 8.30 4.49
CA ALA A 282 23.49 9.07 4.55
C ALA A 282 23.27 10.58 4.70
N GLU A 283 22.27 11.13 3.99
CA GLU A 283 22.09 12.59 3.87
C GLU A 283 21.06 13.17 4.85
N PHE A 284 20.22 12.35 5.48
CA PHE A 284 19.15 12.82 6.37
C PHE A 284 19.36 12.30 7.80
N SER A 285 19.50 13.22 8.77
CA SER A 285 19.88 12.86 10.15
C SER A 285 18.94 13.38 11.24
N VAL A 286 17.90 14.15 10.88
CA VAL A 286 17.04 14.83 11.87
C VAL A 286 15.83 13.98 12.23
N ARG A 287 15.74 13.57 13.51
CA ARG A 287 14.55 12.95 14.09
C ARG A 287 13.64 14.03 14.66
N ILE A 288 12.41 14.10 14.17
CA ILE A 288 11.37 15.00 14.70
C ILE A 288 10.21 14.19 15.30
N PRO A 289 9.50 14.73 16.30
CA PRO A 289 8.31 14.05 16.80
C PRO A 289 7.20 14.03 15.74
N PRO A 290 6.38 12.97 15.65
CA PRO A 290 5.27 12.88 14.70
C PRO A 290 4.28 14.05 14.77
N SER A 291 4.16 14.68 15.95
CA SER A 291 3.28 15.83 16.20
C SER A 291 3.71 17.12 15.50
N MET A 292 4.96 17.24 15.06
CA MET A 292 5.48 18.48 14.46
C MET A 292 4.90 18.74 13.06
N GLY A 293 4.42 17.70 12.37
CA GLY A 293 3.66 17.83 11.12
C GLY A 293 4.42 18.57 10.00
N ILE A 294 5.45 17.94 9.42
CA ILE A 294 6.15 18.55 8.27
C ILE A 294 5.22 18.54 7.04
N GLY A 295 4.97 19.72 6.47
CA GLY A 295 4.31 19.86 5.17
C GLY A 295 2.78 19.69 5.15
N LEU A 296 2.09 19.69 6.30
CA LEU A 296 0.62 19.65 6.31
C LEU A 296 0.02 21.03 5.92
N PRO A 297 -0.93 21.07 4.97
CA PRO A 297 -1.58 22.32 4.61
C PRO A 297 -2.38 22.90 5.80
N ARG A 298 -2.12 24.17 6.11
CA ARG A 298 -2.88 24.99 7.08
C ARG A 298 -4.27 25.34 6.54
N ILE A 299 -5.15 24.36 6.31
CA ILE A 299 -6.57 24.65 6.04
C ILE A 299 -7.39 24.21 7.23
N ARG A 300 -7.48 25.13 8.19
CA ARG A 300 -8.13 24.95 9.49
C ARG A 300 -9.44 25.74 9.61
N PHE A 301 -10.25 25.84 8.55
CA PHE A 301 -11.48 26.65 8.62
C PHE A 301 -12.67 26.09 7.82
N ILE A 302 -13.05 24.83 8.07
CA ILE A 302 -14.41 24.36 7.72
C ILE A 302 -14.96 23.58 8.92
N PRO A 303 -16.15 23.93 9.45
CA PRO A 303 -16.80 23.19 10.53
C PRO A 303 -16.97 21.71 10.15
N ALA A 304 -16.68 20.79 11.09
CA ALA A 304 -16.67 19.35 10.82
C ALA A 304 -18.02 18.84 10.23
N GLY A 305 -19.14 19.42 10.66
CA GLY A 305 -20.49 19.07 10.17
C GLY A 305 -20.76 19.46 8.71
N LEU A 306 -20.15 20.53 8.21
CA LEU A 306 -20.34 21.02 6.84
C LEU A 306 -19.35 20.42 5.83
N LYS A 307 -18.23 19.86 6.31
CA LYS A 307 -17.20 19.25 5.46
C LYS A 307 -17.75 18.10 4.61
N ARG A 308 -18.53 17.18 5.19
CA ARG A 308 -19.04 16.00 4.46
C ARG A 308 -20.03 16.33 3.33
N PRO A 309 -21.08 17.15 3.54
CA PRO A 309 -22.03 17.49 2.47
C PRO A 309 -21.39 18.32 1.35
N ILE A 310 -20.58 19.33 1.69
CA ILE A 310 -19.86 20.15 0.69
C ILE A 310 -18.90 19.27 -0.12
N LYS A 311 -18.15 18.39 0.54
CA LYS A 311 -17.24 17.43 -0.11
C LYS A 311 -17.99 16.51 -1.07
N ARG A 312 -19.16 15.97 -0.67
CA ARG A 312 -20.00 15.11 -1.54
C ARG A 312 -20.53 15.86 -2.77
N ALA A 313 -21.04 17.07 -2.60
CA ALA A 313 -21.54 17.88 -3.71
C ALA A 313 -20.41 18.27 -4.68
N ALA A 314 -19.28 18.71 -4.15
CA ALA A 314 -18.12 19.10 -4.95
C ALA A 314 -17.47 17.91 -5.68
N ALA A 315 -17.42 16.72 -5.05
CA ALA A 315 -16.96 15.50 -5.71
C ALA A 315 -17.89 15.02 -6.84
N ARG A 316 -19.20 15.30 -6.77
CA ARG A 316 -20.13 15.04 -7.88
C ARG A 316 -19.95 16.01 -9.04
N LEU A 317 -19.72 17.29 -8.76
CA LEU A 317 -19.57 18.32 -9.80
C LEU A 317 -18.18 18.33 -10.44
N PHE A 318 -17.12 18.02 -9.68
CA PHE A 318 -15.74 18.02 -10.15
C PHE A 318 -15.02 16.73 -9.75
N PRO A 319 -15.47 15.56 -10.26
CA PRO A 319 -14.98 14.24 -9.83
C PRO A 319 -13.48 14.04 -10.05
N THR A 320 -12.88 14.72 -11.02
CA THR A 320 -11.45 14.67 -11.32
C THR A 320 -10.59 15.61 -10.47
N ARG A 321 -11.20 16.56 -9.74
CA ARG A 321 -10.47 17.59 -8.98
C ARG A 321 -10.69 17.50 -7.48
N ILE A 322 -11.83 16.96 -7.03
CA ILE A 322 -12.25 16.98 -5.63
C ILE A 322 -12.61 15.57 -5.17
N GLY A 323 -11.95 15.11 -4.11
CA GLY A 323 -12.16 13.82 -3.46
C GLY A 323 -12.49 13.97 -2.00
#